data_AF-A0A2N1W9J2-F1
#
_entry.id   AF-A0A2N1W9J2-F1
#
_cell.length_a   1.000
_cell.length_b   1.000
_cell.length_c   1.000
_cell.angle_alpha   90.00
_cell.angle_beta   90.00
_cell.angle_gamma   90.00
#
_symmetry.space_group_name_H-M   'P 1'
#
loop_
_entity.id
_entity.type
_entity.pdbx_description
1 polymer ?
#
loop_
_entity_poly.entity_id
_entity_poly.type
_entity_poly.pdbx_seq_one_letter_code
_entity_poly.pdbx_strand_id
1 'polypeptide(L)'
;MTGGGREGWHVVILDPPGLRPLALTVRAGSRRRVPVAARALAAGSSLTADDISHEQRIVWGAPDSAEVPAAIEGWDVRRAVAAGEVLRAPTVQPQRLVAPGDHVVFVWNRGALQMERTGVARGSARLGERLLRVSRTAALADAILATGFPYDRATHPRNYAEFCHLTQCTQGVRRSGSAA
;
A
#
# COMPACT_ATOMS: atom_id res chain seq x y z
N MET A 1 -11.94 -1.22 -31.35
CA MET A 1 -12.94 -0.61 -30.44
C MET A 1 -12.25 0.52 -29.68
N THR A 2 -12.40 1.76 -30.12
CA THR A 2 -11.76 2.93 -29.48
C THR A 2 -12.83 3.99 -29.30
N GLY A 3 -13.42 4.01 -28.11
CA GLY A 3 -14.36 5.04 -27.69
C GLY A 3 -14.34 5.09 -26.17
N GLY A 4 -13.56 6.00 -25.61
CA GLY A 4 -13.51 6.25 -24.17
C GLY A 4 -14.75 7.03 -23.75
N GLY A 5 -15.86 6.35 -23.53
CA GLY A 5 -17.05 6.99 -22.98
C GLY A 5 -17.09 6.94 -21.46
N ARG A 6 -17.83 7.89 -20.90
CA ARG A 6 -18.04 8.04 -19.45
C ARG A 6 -19.06 7.01 -18.97
N GLU A 7 -18.80 6.33 -17.85
CA GLU A 7 -19.71 5.35 -17.22
C GLU A 7 -20.04 4.08 -18.04
N GLY A 8 -19.15 3.68 -18.95
CA GLY A 8 -19.30 2.46 -19.74
C GLY A 8 -20.20 2.61 -20.96
N TRP A 9 -20.56 3.84 -21.35
CA TRP A 9 -21.19 4.08 -22.65
C TRP A 9 -20.14 4.06 -23.76
N HIS A 10 -20.44 3.39 -24.86
CA HIS A 10 -19.57 3.31 -26.03
C HIS A 10 -20.39 3.50 -27.29
N VAL A 11 -19.87 4.25 -28.25
CA VAL A 11 -20.42 4.26 -29.60
C VAL A 11 -19.78 3.11 -30.37
N VAL A 12 -20.60 2.18 -30.83
CA VAL A 12 -20.20 1.06 -31.67
C VAL A 12 -20.70 1.32 -33.08
N ILE A 13 -19.79 1.37 -34.04
CA ILE A 13 -20.12 1.43 -35.46
C ILE A 13 -20.11 -0.01 -35.97
N LEU A 14 -21.25 -0.48 -36.46
CA LEU A 14 -21.40 -1.75 -37.14
C LEU A 14 -21.37 -1.50 -38.65
N ASP A 15 -20.54 -2.25 -39.36
CA ASP A 15 -20.44 -2.20 -40.83
C ASP A 15 -20.79 -3.57 -41.44
N PRO A 16 -22.09 -3.92 -41.52
CA PRO A 16 -22.52 -5.19 -42.09
C PRO A 16 -22.43 -5.16 -43.63
N PRO A 17 -21.99 -6.27 -44.27
CA PRO A 17 -21.84 -6.32 -45.72
C PRO A 17 -23.18 -6.12 -46.43
N GLY A 18 -23.22 -5.19 -47.39
CA GLY A 18 -24.40 -4.89 -48.20
C GLY A 18 -25.42 -3.94 -47.55
N LEU A 19 -25.13 -3.39 -46.37
CA LEU A 19 -25.99 -2.44 -45.67
C LEU A 19 -25.22 -1.14 -45.37
N ARG A 20 -25.96 -0.08 -45.01
CA ARG A 20 -25.33 1.17 -44.55
C ARG A 20 -24.76 0.97 -43.14
N PRO A 21 -23.57 1.53 -42.84
CA PRO A 21 -23.03 1.53 -41.49
C PRO A 21 -24.02 2.10 -40.48
N LEU A 22 -24.12 1.46 -39.32
CA LEU A 22 -25.00 1.88 -38.22
C LEU A 22 -24.17 2.22 -36.99
N ALA A 23 -24.38 3.41 -36.44
CA ALA A 23 -23.82 3.80 -35.15
C ALA A 23 -24.85 3.55 -34.05
N LEU A 24 -24.46 2.78 -33.03
CA LEU A 24 -25.27 2.46 -31.87
C LEU A 24 -24.55 2.92 -30.60
N THR A 25 -25.30 3.50 -29.66
CA THR A 25 -24.78 3.76 -28.31
C THR A 25 -25.09 2.55 -27.43
N VAL A 26 -24.06 1.83 -27.00
CA VAL A 26 -24.19 0.65 -26.13
C VAL A 26 -23.58 0.94 -24.78
N ARG A 27 -24.11 0.32 -23.71
CA ARG A 27 -23.46 0.34 -22.40
C ARG A 27 -22.77 -0.99 -22.16
N ALA A 28 -21.45 -0.98 -22.00
CA ALA A 28 -20.66 -2.15 -21.71
C ALA A 28 -20.30 -2.22 -20.22
N GLY A 29 -20.48 -3.40 -19.64
CA GLY A 29 -20.11 -3.70 -18.27
C GLY A 29 -19.39 -5.03 -18.21
N SER A 30 -18.44 -5.15 -17.29
CA SER A 30 -17.74 -6.41 -17.01
C SER A 30 -18.22 -6.98 -15.68
N ARG A 31 -18.47 -8.30 -15.64
CA ARG A 31 -18.79 -9.00 -14.39
C ARG A 31 -17.49 -9.16 -13.59
N ARG A 32 -17.45 -8.61 -12.38
CA ARG A 32 -16.26 -8.66 -11.51
C ARG A 32 -16.61 -9.12 -10.12
N ARG A 33 -15.65 -9.81 -9.52
CA ARG A 33 -15.60 -10.04 -8.09
C ARG A 33 -15.18 -8.74 -7.41
N VAL A 34 -16.07 -8.12 -6.63
CA VAL A 34 -15.82 -6.87 -5.91
C VAL A 34 -15.98 -7.09 -4.40
N PRO A 35 -15.15 -6.48 -3.55
CA PRO A 35 -15.33 -6.52 -2.12
C PRO A 35 -16.53 -5.66 -1.72
N VAL A 36 -17.35 -6.21 -0.84
CA VAL A 36 -18.52 -5.56 -0.27
C VAL A 36 -18.47 -5.68 1.25
N ALA A 37 -19.08 -4.73 1.95
CA ALA A 37 -19.13 -4.77 3.40
C ALA A 37 -20.01 -5.95 3.85
N ALA A 38 -19.46 -6.89 4.61
CA ALA A 38 -20.21 -8.03 5.15
C ALA A 38 -21.26 -7.59 6.19
N ARG A 39 -21.02 -6.45 6.84
CA ARG A 39 -21.90 -5.81 7.84
C ARG A 39 -21.83 -4.29 7.71
N ALA A 40 -22.64 -3.57 8.49
CA ALA A 40 -22.53 -2.12 8.59
C ALA A 40 -21.22 -1.71 9.29
N LEU A 41 -20.51 -0.74 8.72
CA LEU A 41 -19.21 -0.26 9.20
C LEU A 41 -19.29 1.22 9.57
N ALA A 42 -18.71 1.57 10.71
CA ALA A 42 -18.65 2.95 11.19
C ALA A 42 -17.51 3.72 10.51
N ALA A 43 -17.69 5.04 10.33
CA ALA A 43 -16.61 5.92 9.92
C ALA A 43 -15.49 5.91 10.97
N GLY A 44 -14.23 5.88 10.51
CA GLY A 44 -13.03 5.83 11.35
C GLY A 44 -12.62 4.42 11.80
N SER A 45 -13.41 3.38 11.50
CA SER A 45 -13.02 2.00 11.78
C SER A 45 -12.01 1.46 10.76
N SER A 46 -11.20 0.47 11.14
CA SER A 46 -10.32 -0.27 10.23
C SER A 46 -10.96 -1.60 9.84
N LEU A 47 -10.84 -1.98 8.57
CA LEU A 47 -11.40 -3.21 8.01
C LEU A 47 -10.66 -4.45 8.53
N THR A 48 -11.42 -5.43 9.00
CA THR A 48 -10.93 -6.79 9.28
C THR A 48 -11.34 -7.75 8.18
N ALA A 49 -10.76 -8.96 8.15
CA ALA A 49 -11.17 -10.00 7.21
C ALA A 49 -12.69 -10.30 7.28
N ASP A 50 -13.28 -10.28 8.48
CA ASP A 50 -14.72 -10.54 8.71
C ASP A 50 -15.63 -9.44 8.14
N ASP A 51 -15.09 -8.23 7.92
CA ASP A 51 -15.84 -7.10 7.35
C ASP A 51 -15.95 -7.17 5.83
N ILE A 52 -15.20 -8.06 5.19
CA ILE A 52 -15.01 -8.11 3.74
C ILE A 52 -15.63 -9.38 3.17
N SER A 53 -16.75 -9.23 2.48
CA SER A 53 -17.29 -10.27 1.61
C SER A 53 -16.97 -9.95 0.16
N HIS A 54 -17.07 -10.95 -0.73
CA HIS A 54 -16.85 -10.76 -2.16
C HIS A 54 -18.10 -11.14 -2.96
N GLU A 55 -18.58 -10.23 -3.78
CA GLU A 55 -19.75 -10.45 -4.63
C GLU A 55 -19.42 -10.28 -6.11
N GLN A 56 -20.16 -10.99 -6.97
CA GLN A 56 -20.10 -10.81 -8.42
C GLN A 56 -21.03 -9.67 -8.83
N ARG A 57 -20.47 -8.51 -9.20
CA ARG A 57 -21.24 -7.34 -9.67
C ARG A 57 -20.85 -6.92 -11.07
N ILE A 58 -21.80 -6.33 -11.79
CA ILE A 58 -21.53 -5.72 -13.10
C ILE A 58 -20.94 -4.33 -12.84
N VAL A 59 -19.68 -4.15 -13.23
CA VAL A 59 -19.02 -2.85 -13.21
C VAL A 59 -19.09 -2.27 -14.61
N TRP A 60 -19.85 -1.18 -14.76
CA TRP A 60 -19.97 -0.43 -16.00
C TRP A 60 -18.74 0.45 -16.21
N GLY A 61 -18.11 0.36 -17.37
CA GLY A 61 -16.85 1.07 -17.65
C GLY A 61 -15.77 0.19 -18.27
N ALA A 62 -14.64 0.82 -18.59
CA ALA A 62 -13.49 0.14 -19.16
C ALA A 62 -12.94 -0.96 -18.21
N PRO A 63 -12.29 -2.00 -18.74
CA PRO A 63 -11.69 -3.06 -17.93
C PRO A 63 -10.76 -2.56 -16.82
N ASP A 64 -10.15 -1.39 -16.98
CA ASP A 64 -9.15 -0.89 -16.03
C ASP A 64 -9.67 0.24 -15.13
N SER A 65 -10.94 0.66 -15.24
CA SER A 65 -11.42 1.87 -14.55
C SER A 65 -11.69 1.70 -13.05
N ALA A 66 -11.53 0.50 -12.50
CA ALA A 66 -11.65 0.23 -11.08
C ALA A 66 -10.61 -0.81 -10.68
N GLU A 67 -9.39 -0.35 -10.38
CA GLU A 67 -8.45 -1.12 -9.56
C GLU A 67 -9.12 -1.34 -8.20
N VAL A 68 -9.71 -2.51 -8.05
CA VAL A 68 -10.09 -3.03 -6.74
C VAL A 68 -8.79 -3.55 -6.13
N PRO A 69 -8.31 -2.96 -5.03
CA PRO A 69 -7.06 -3.41 -4.43
C PRO A 69 -7.19 -4.88 -4.05
N ALA A 70 -6.15 -5.67 -4.36
CA ALA A 70 -6.15 -7.12 -4.13
C ALA A 70 -6.32 -7.47 -2.63
N ALA A 71 -5.90 -6.58 -1.73
CA ALA A 71 -6.13 -6.68 -0.30
C ALA A 71 -6.46 -5.30 0.28
N ILE A 72 -7.63 -5.19 0.90
CA ILE A 72 -8.10 -3.98 1.62
C ILE A 72 -8.24 -4.22 3.12
N GLU A 73 -7.77 -5.37 3.61
CA GLU A 73 -7.70 -5.62 5.04
C GLU A 73 -6.74 -4.61 5.69
N GLY A 74 -7.11 -4.11 6.88
CA GLY A 74 -6.39 -3.06 7.58
C GLY A 74 -6.59 -1.66 6.98
N TRP A 75 -7.46 -1.47 5.98
CA TRP A 75 -7.79 -0.13 5.47
C TRP A 75 -8.79 0.57 6.38
N ASP A 76 -8.69 1.89 6.48
CA ASP A 76 -9.62 2.73 7.24
C ASP A 76 -10.86 3.09 6.42
N VAL A 77 -12.02 3.05 7.08
CA VAL A 77 -13.33 3.43 6.56
C VAL A 77 -13.52 4.94 6.75
N ARG A 78 -13.59 5.71 5.67
CA ARG A 78 -13.70 7.19 5.75
C ARG A 78 -15.11 7.70 6.04
N ARG A 79 -16.14 6.94 5.69
CA ARG A 79 -17.56 7.25 5.94
C ARG A 79 -18.30 5.97 6.28
N ALA A 80 -19.44 6.08 6.97
CA ALA A 80 -20.26 4.92 7.26
C ALA A 80 -20.64 4.16 5.97
N VAL A 81 -20.57 2.83 6.05
CA VAL A 81 -20.82 1.90 4.93
C VAL A 81 -21.93 0.94 5.35
N ALA A 82 -22.96 0.81 4.53
CA ALA A 82 -24.03 -0.15 4.78
C ALA A 82 -23.59 -1.59 4.45
N ALA A 83 -24.19 -2.59 5.08
CA ALA A 83 -23.99 -3.98 4.69
C ALA A 83 -24.35 -4.18 3.20
N GLY A 84 -23.49 -4.88 2.46
CA GLY A 84 -23.60 -5.09 1.01
C GLY A 84 -23.15 -3.91 0.15
N GLU A 85 -22.67 -2.81 0.71
CA GLU A 85 -22.13 -1.70 -0.09
C GLU A 85 -20.70 -2.03 -0.58
N VAL A 86 -20.36 -1.58 -1.80
CA VAL A 86 -19.05 -1.85 -2.42
C VAL A 86 -17.94 -1.09 -1.71
N LEU A 87 -16.91 -1.81 -1.24
CA LEU A 87 -15.72 -1.25 -0.61
C LEU A 87 -14.76 -0.79 -1.70
N ARG A 88 -14.75 0.52 -1.95
CA ARG A 88 -13.87 1.15 -2.95
C ARG A 88 -13.36 2.49 -2.48
N ALA A 89 -12.26 2.95 -3.06
CA ALA A 89 -11.83 4.33 -2.89
C ALA A 89 -12.93 5.29 -3.39
N PRO A 90 -13.17 6.43 -2.70
CA PRO A 90 -12.45 6.84 -1.51
C PRO A 90 -13.24 6.52 -0.24
N THR A 91 -14.20 5.59 -0.27
CA THR A 91 -14.98 5.19 0.91
C THR A 91 -14.09 4.47 1.92
N VAL A 92 -13.15 3.66 1.44
CA VAL A 92 -12.08 3.04 2.21
C VAL A 92 -10.72 3.51 1.68
N GLN A 93 -9.71 3.56 2.55
CA GLN A 93 -8.35 3.97 2.18
C GLN A 93 -7.31 3.21 3.02
N PRO A 94 -6.06 3.05 2.56
CA PRO A 94 -5.02 2.46 3.38
C PRO A 94 -4.89 3.19 4.72
N GLN A 95 -4.71 2.44 5.81
CA GLN A 95 -4.63 3.01 7.14
C GLN A 95 -3.49 4.01 7.26
N ARG A 96 -3.73 5.12 7.95
CA ARG A 96 -2.67 6.07 8.31
C ARG A 96 -1.87 5.49 9.47
N LEU A 97 -0.64 5.07 9.20
CA LEU A 97 0.26 4.51 10.22
C LEU A 97 1.20 5.56 10.81
N VAL A 98 1.50 6.62 10.05
CA VAL A 98 2.46 7.64 10.48
C VAL A 98 1.82 9.02 10.38
N ALA A 99 1.91 9.77 11.46
CA ALA A 99 1.59 11.18 11.57
C ALA A 99 2.85 12.05 11.69
N PRO A 100 2.79 13.34 11.34
CA PRO A 100 3.88 14.26 11.59
C PRO A 100 4.20 14.34 13.09
N GLY A 101 5.47 14.24 13.45
CA GLY A 101 5.91 14.21 14.85
C GLY A 101 6.09 12.80 15.43
N ASP A 102 5.60 11.76 14.75
CA ASP A 102 5.77 10.39 15.23
C ASP A 102 7.24 9.97 15.21
N HIS A 103 7.65 9.23 16.23
CA HIS A 103 8.93 8.55 16.26
C HIS A 103 8.84 7.30 15.38
N VAL A 104 9.65 7.26 14.34
CA VAL A 104 9.67 6.16 13.36
C VAL A 104 11.05 5.53 13.31
N VAL A 105 11.08 4.23 13.03
CA VAL A 105 12.31 3.46 12.78
C VAL A 105 12.35 3.11 11.29
N PHE A 106 13.44 3.47 10.62
CA PHE A 106 13.73 3.02 9.27
C PHE A 106 14.56 1.77 9.36
N VAL A 107 14.05 0.68 8.81
CA VAL A 107 14.80 -0.55 8.62
C VAL A 107 15.22 -0.62 7.16
N TRP A 108 16.52 -0.66 6.90
CA TRP A 108 17.08 -0.93 5.59
C TRP A 108 17.69 -2.32 5.59
N ASN A 109 17.27 -3.15 4.62
CA ASN A 109 17.80 -4.50 4.47
C ASN A 109 18.52 -4.63 3.11
N ARG A 110 19.76 -5.16 3.14
CA ARG A 110 20.49 -5.62 1.96
C ARG A 110 21.19 -6.96 2.25
N GLY A 111 20.55 -8.05 1.85
CA GLY A 111 21.07 -9.40 2.07
C GLY A 111 21.03 -9.77 3.56
N ALA A 112 22.20 -9.98 4.17
CA ALA A 112 22.34 -10.24 5.61
C ALA A 112 22.49 -8.95 6.45
N LEU A 113 22.55 -7.77 5.81
CA LEU A 113 22.73 -6.49 6.50
C LEU A 113 21.37 -5.85 6.78
N GLN A 114 21.03 -5.71 8.06
CA GLN A 114 19.93 -4.88 8.54
C GLN A 114 20.50 -3.64 9.23
N MET A 115 20.13 -2.47 8.73
CA MET A 115 20.47 -1.18 9.33
C MET A 115 19.20 -0.50 9.81
N GLU A 116 19.21 -0.05 11.06
CA GLU A 116 18.08 0.66 11.64
C GLU A 116 18.45 2.09 12.00
N ARG A 117 17.55 3.03 11.70
CA ARG A 117 17.70 4.44 12.05
C ARG A 117 16.41 5.00 12.62
N THR A 118 16.49 5.59 13.80
CA THR A 118 15.37 6.34 14.39
C THR A 118 15.31 7.75 13.81
N GLY A 119 14.09 8.28 13.68
CA GLY A 119 13.86 9.65 13.25
C GLY A 119 12.47 10.12 13.66
N VAL A 120 12.22 11.41 13.42
CA VAL A 120 10.88 12.00 13.59
C VAL A 120 10.28 12.19 12.20
N ALA A 121 9.07 11.68 12.00
CA ALA A 121 8.35 11.82 10.76
C ALA A 121 8.00 13.29 10.49
N ARG A 122 8.42 13.83 9.33
CA ARG A 122 8.07 15.20 8.91
C ARG A 122 6.78 15.29 8.11
N GLY A 123 6.19 14.16 7.77
CA GLY A 123 4.95 14.05 7.02
C GLY A 123 4.24 12.77 7.41
N SER A 124 2.97 12.68 7.03
CA SER A 124 2.21 11.46 7.25
C SER A 124 2.45 10.44 6.15
N ALA A 125 2.31 9.15 6.46
CA ALA A 125 2.25 8.09 5.47
C ALA A 125 1.17 7.07 5.83
N ARG A 126 0.62 6.46 4.79
CA ARG A 126 -0.30 5.33 4.91
C ARG A 126 0.42 4.01 4.68
N LEU A 127 -0.24 2.90 5.05
CA LEU A 127 0.25 1.56 4.76
C LEU A 127 0.58 1.42 3.26
N GLY A 128 1.81 0.99 2.95
CA GLY A 128 2.31 0.84 1.57
C GLY A 128 2.79 2.14 0.91
N GLU A 129 2.65 3.29 1.56
CA GLU A 129 3.13 4.58 1.03
C GLU A 129 4.60 4.82 1.42
N ARG A 130 5.38 5.37 0.49
CA ARG A 130 6.79 5.69 0.74
C ARG A 130 6.90 6.98 1.57
N LEU A 131 7.45 6.90 2.78
CA LEU A 131 7.82 8.09 3.58
C LEU A 131 8.93 8.89 2.86
N LEU A 132 8.62 10.12 2.47
CA LEU A 132 9.50 10.92 1.61
C LEU A 132 10.49 11.82 2.35
N ARG A 133 10.38 12.01 3.68
CA ARG A 133 11.23 12.98 4.37
C ARG A 133 11.44 12.71 5.85
N VAL A 134 12.67 12.35 6.22
CA VAL A 134 13.18 12.41 7.59
C VAL A 134 14.48 13.18 7.64
N SER A 135 14.95 13.52 8.85
CA SER A 135 16.16 14.31 9.05
C SER A 135 17.33 13.75 8.23
N ARG A 136 18.03 14.62 7.51
CA ARG A 136 19.32 14.28 6.89
C ARG A 136 20.38 14.45 7.97
N THR A 137 21.08 13.38 8.31
CA THR A 137 22.35 13.48 9.03
C THR A 137 23.42 13.50 7.93
N ALA A 138 24.14 14.62 7.80
CA ALA A 138 25.08 14.82 6.69
C ALA A 138 26.41 14.07 6.87
N ALA A 139 26.79 13.76 8.11
CA ALA A 139 27.98 13.01 8.45
C ALA A 139 27.62 11.71 9.17
N LEU A 140 28.26 10.61 8.76
CA LEU A 140 28.13 9.31 9.41
C LEU A 140 28.50 9.39 10.91
N ALA A 141 29.44 10.28 11.26
CA ALA A 141 29.87 10.57 12.62
C ALA A 141 28.76 11.09 13.55
N ASP A 142 27.70 11.70 12.99
CA ASP A 142 26.57 12.25 13.76
C ASP A 142 25.36 11.27 13.77
N ALA A 143 25.54 10.07 13.22
CA ALA A 143 24.49 9.05 13.18
C ALA A 143 24.57 8.15 14.41
N ILE A 144 23.42 7.76 14.94
CA ILE A 144 23.29 6.63 15.85
C ILE A 144 22.78 5.44 15.04
N LEU A 145 23.53 4.34 15.05
CA LEU A 145 23.16 3.11 14.37
C LEU A 145 22.58 2.12 15.38
N ALA A 146 21.53 1.40 14.99
CA ALA A 146 21.13 0.18 15.67
C ALA A 146 21.38 -1.03 14.75
N THR A 147 21.95 -2.10 15.31
CA THR A 147 22.32 -3.32 14.58
C THR A 147 22.04 -4.57 15.42
N GLY A 148 21.64 -5.65 14.73
CA GLY A 148 21.54 -7.01 15.24
C GLY A 148 22.33 -7.98 14.36
N PHE A 149 22.93 -9.00 14.98
CA PHE A 149 23.51 -10.15 14.27
C PHE A 149 22.65 -11.37 14.57
N PRO A 150 22.40 -12.26 13.58
CA PRO A 150 21.70 -13.50 13.83
C PRO A 150 22.42 -14.30 14.93
N TYR A 151 21.64 -14.89 15.83
CA TYR A 151 22.18 -15.69 16.93
C TYR A 151 22.82 -17.00 16.42
N ASP A 152 22.37 -17.49 15.26
CA ASP A 152 22.95 -18.66 14.61
C ASP A 152 24.30 -18.34 13.95
N ARG A 153 25.36 -18.70 14.69
CA ARG A 153 26.77 -18.48 14.35
C ARG A 153 27.38 -19.57 13.47
N ALA A 154 26.66 -20.68 13.21
CA ALA A 154 27.21 -21.81 12.45
C ALA A 154 27.11 -21.60 10.93
N THR A 155 26.14 -20.81 10.49
CA THR A 155 25.74 -20.69 9.08
C THR A 155 26.00 -19.31 8.45
N HIS A 156 26.36 -18.31 9.26
CA HIS A 156 26.50 -16.92 8.81
C HIS A 156 27.95 -16.41 8.87
N PRO A 157 28.42 -15.67 7.85
CA PRO A 157 29.76 -15.08 7.85
C PRO A 157 29.94 -14.05 8.98
N ARG A 158 31.18 -13.96 9.49
CA ARG A 158 31.57 -13.07 10.60
C ARG A 158 31.71 -11.62 10.12
N ASN A 159 30.70 -10.80 10.36
CA ASN A 159 30.69 -9.37 9.98
C ASN A 159 31.29 -8.43 11.07
N TYR A 160 32.31 -8.91 11.78
CA TYR A 160 32.92 -8.19 12.89
C TYR A 160 33.77 -7.00 12.42
N ALA A 161 34.39 -7.10 11.23
CA ALA A 161 35.21 -6.03 10.68
C ALA A 161 34.37 -4.77 10.39
N GLU A 162 33.19 -4.98 9.80
CA GLU A 162 32.20 -3.95 9.46
C GLU A 162 31.62 -3.34 10.73
N PHE A 163 31.33 -4.15 11.74
CA PHE A 163 30.87 -3.67 13.05
C PHE A 163 31.90 -2.76 13.72
N CYS A 164 33.16 -3.19 13.76
CA CYS A 164 34.26 -2.40 14.34
C CYS A 164 34.45 -1.09 13.58
N HIS A 165 34.42 -1.13 12.25
CA HIS A 165 34.56 0.06 11.41
C HIS A 165 33.41 1.05 11.63
N LEU A 166 32.16 0.59 11.64
CA LEU A 166 31.00 1.46 11.85
C LEU A 166 30.94 2.04 13.27
N THR A 167 31.43 1.30 14.27
CA THR A 167 31.55 1.81 15.65
C THR A 167 32.54 2.98 15.74
N GLN A 168 33.59 2.97 14.91
CA GLN A 168 34.57 4.05 14.87
C GLN A 168 34.11 5.27 14.05
N CYS A 169 33.17 5.07 13.12
CA CYS A 169 32.72 6.12 12.20
C CYS A 169 31.38 6.76 12.56
N THR A 170 30.74 6.35 13.65
CA THR A 170 29.42 6.84 14.08
C THR A 170 29.41 7.35 15.51
N GLN A 171 28.41 8.15 15.87
CA GLN A 171 28.25 8.67 17.22
C GLN A 171 28.00 7.56 18.25
N GLY A 172 27.46 6.43 17.78
CA GLY A 172 27.31 5.23 18.59
C GLY A 172 26.54 4.14 17.88
N VAL A 173 26.82 2.90 18.29
CA VAL A 173 26.16 1.69 17.79
C VAL A 173 25.42 1.02 18.94
N ARG A 174 24.10 0.84 18.81
CA ARG A 174 23.24 0.17 19.80
C ARG A 174 22.84 -1.23 19.35
N ARG A 175 22.73 -2.16 20.29
CA ARG A 175 22.22 -3.52 20.08
C ARG A 175 20.97 -3.72 20.91
N SER A 176 19.80 -3.53 20.29
CA SER A 176 18.50 -3.55 20.98
C SER A 176 17.98 -4.96 21.29
N GLY A 177 18.64 -6.01 20.79
CA GLY A 177 18.32 -7.40 21.12
C GLY A 177 17.03 -7.96 20.51
N SER A 178 16.27 -7.16 19.76
CA SER A 178 15.05 -7.57 19.06
C SER A 178 14.93 -6.77 17.76
N ALA A 179 14.66 -7.46 16.65
CA ALA A 179 14.16 -6.86 15.42
C ALA A 179 12.64 -7.10 15.41
N ALA A 180 11.84 -6.04 15.43
CA ALA A 180 10.38 -6.10 15.41
C ALA A 180 9.85 -5.91 13.99
#